data_AF-A0A8H6L4R0-F1
#
_entry.id   AF-A0A8H6L4R0-F1
#
_cell.length_a   1.000
_cell.length_b   1.000
_cell.length_c   1.000
_cell.angle_alpha   90.00
_cell.angle_beta   90.00
_cell.angle_gamma   90.00
#
_symmetry.space_group_name_H-M   'P 1'
#
loop_
_entity.id
_entity.type
_entity.pdbx_description
1 polymer ?
#
loop_
_entity_poly.entity_id
_entity_poly.type
_entity_poly.pdbx_seq_one_letter_code
_entity_poly.pdbx_strand_id
1 'polypeptide(L)'
;MSRLHYSEYVVQGGDWGAMIVWAIAHSYPESAKALHVNLLSLTEPDYNSKPEYTEFEERSLRQREHFDTNEFAYYLVQNTKPRTLGCAMHDSPVAMLAWMADKLFTWSDSYPWSPLRLN
;
A
#
# COMPACT_ATOMS: atom_id res chain seq x y z
N MET A 1 12.11 17.97 -4.39
CA MET A 1 13.58 17.95 -4.16
C MET A 1 14.28 19.17 -4.72
N SER A 2 14.07 19.54 -6.00
CA SER A 2 14.65 20.76 -6.58
C SER A 2 14.43 22.06 -5.76
N ARG A 3 13.20 22.32 -5.28
CA ARG A 3 12.91 23.49 -4.41
C ARG A 3 13.60 23.47 -3.05
N LEU A 4 14.07 22.30 -2.61
CA LEU A 4 14.86 22.11 -1.39
C LEU A 4 16.37 22.05 -1.71
N HIS A 5 16.75 22.32 -2.97
CA HIS A 5 18.14 22.32 -3.46
C HIS A 5 18.87 20.98 -3.37
N TYR A 6 18.15 19.86 -3.33
CA TYR A 6 18.72 18.52 -3.48
C TYR A 6 18.72 18.10 -4.96
N SER A 7 19.92 18.06 -5.56
CA SER A 7 20.14 17.56 -6.91
C SER A 7 20.17 16.03 -7.01
N GLU A 8 20.53 15.38 -5.90
CA GLU A 8 20.58 13.92 -5.76
C GLU A 8 19.87 13.51 -4.47
N TYR A 9 19.10 12.44 -4.51
CA TYR A 9 18.31 11.97 -3.37
C TYR A 9 17.97 10.47 -3.49
N VAL A 10 17.56 9.89 -2.37
CA VAL A 10 16.99 8.54 -2.30
C VAL A 10 15.49 8.68 -2.10
N VAL A 11 14.73 7.76 -2.70
CA VAL A 11 13.28 7.71 -2.55
C VAL A 11 12.87 6.46 -1.79
N GLN A 12 11.93 6.62 -0.86
CA GLN A 12 11.38 5.52 -0.07
C GLN A 12 9.85 5.56 -0.10
N GLY A 13 9.20 4.41 -0.26
CA GLY A 13 7.74 4.34 -0.20
C GLY A 13 7.19 2.95 0.10
N GLY A 14 6.05 2.94 0.80
CA GLY A 14 5.13 1.81 0.93
C GLY A 14 3.77 2.18 0.36
N ASP A 15 2.83 1.24 0.29
CA ASP A 15 1.47 1.49 -0.23
C ASP A 15 1.50 2.24 -1.59
N TRP A 16 0.63 3.23 -1.83
CA TRP A 16 0.68 4.11 -3.01
C TRP A 16 2.01 4.84 -3.15
N GLY A 17 2.67 5.13 -2.03
CA GLY A 17 4.01 5.71 -2.00
C GLY A 17 5.01 4.86 -2.79
N ALA A 18 4.93 3.53 -2.72
CA ALA A 18 5.79 2.63 -3.49
C ALA A 18 5.64 2.85 -5.00
N MET A 19 4.42 3.02 -5.50
CA MET A 19 4.16 3.31 -6.92
C MET A 19 4.69 4.70 -7.31
N ILE A 20 4.50 5.70 -6.45
CA ILE A 20 4.98 7.07 -6.68
C ILE A 20 6.51 7.09 -6.73
N VAL A 21 7.19 6.46 -5.77
CA VAL A 21 8.66 6.47 -5.74
C VAL A 21 9.25 5.65 -6.87
N TRP A 22 8.56 4.61 -7.34
CA TRP A 22 8.92 3.87 -8.55
C TRP A 22 8.85 4.78 -9.78
N ALA A 23 7.76 5.54 -9.93
CA ALA A 23 7.62 6.52 -11.01
C ALA A 23 8.68 7.62 -10.93
N ILE A 24 9.01 8.13 -9.73
CA ILE A 24 10.08 9.12 -9.54
C ILE A 24 11.44 8.55 -9.96
N ALA A 25 11.78 7.34 -9.51
CA ALA A 25 13.04 6.69 -9.86
C ALA A 25 13.16 6.48 -11.38
N HIS A 26 12.05 6.11 -12.03
CA HIS A 26 12.01 5.92 -13.48
C HIS A 26 12.11 7.25 -14.26
N SER A 27 11.40 8.30 -13.84
CA SER A 27 11.37 9.59 -14.55
C SER A 27 12.59 10.47 -14.28
N TYR A 28 13.29 10.30 -13.14
CA TYR A 28 14.42 11.13 -12.73
C TYR A 28 15.66 10.31 -12.33
N PRO A 29 16.17 9.42 -13.20
CA PRO A 29 17.25 8.49 -12.85
C PRO A 29 18.57 9.20 -12.48
N GLU A 30 18.82 10.39 -13.04
CA GLU A 30 20.01 11.19 -12.71
C GLU A 30 19.96 11.77 -11.28
N SER A 31 18.76 11.97 -10.72
CA SER A 31 18.59 12.56 -9.39
C SER A 31 18.22 11.53 -8.32
N ALA A 32 17.36 10.56 -8.65
CA ALA A 32 16.92 9.52 -7.74
C ALA A 32 17.92 8.34 -7.72
N LYS A 33 18.90 8.40 -6.81
CA LYS A 33 20.05 7.49 -6.78
C LYS A 33 19.75 6.11 -6.23
N ALA A 34 18.69 5.97 -5.43
CA ALA A 34 18.24 4.68 -4.95
C ALA A 34 16.73 4.71 -4.67
N LEU A 35 16.13 3.53 -4.76
CA LEU A 35 14.72 3.25 -4.49
C LEU A 35 14.64 2.20 -3.38
N HIS A 36 13.98 2.53 -2.28
CA HIS A 36 13.67 1.60 -1.20
C HIS A 36 12.16 1.45 -1.06
N VAL A 37 11.65 0.22 -1.18
CA VAL A 37 10.22 -0.05 -1.03
C VAL A 37 9.99 -1.14 0.00
N ASN A 38 8.90 -1.02 0.74
CA ASN A 38 8.43 -2.04 1.69
C ASN A 38 7.08 -2.65 1.27
N LEU A 39 6.54 -2.22 0.13
CA LEU A 39 5.46 -2.89 -0.58
C LEU A 39 5.87 -3.05 -2.03
N LEU A 40 5.79 -4.28 -2.54
CA LEU A 40 6.13 -4.60 -3.91
C LEU A 40 4.93 -5.24 -4.60
N SER A 41 4.45 -4.61 -5.66
CA SER A 41 3.39 -5.17 -6.51
C SER A 41 3.97 -5.43 -7.89
N LEU A 42 4.27 -6.68 -8.18
CA LEU A 42 4.78 -7.14 -9.47
C LEU A 42 3.79 -8.11 -10.09
N THR A 43 3.75 -8.10 -11.42
CA THR A 43 3.14 -9.20 -12.16
C THR A 43 4.00 -10.44 -11.98
N GLU A 44 3.36 -11.61 -11.90
CA GLU A 44 4.09 -12.88 -11.90
C GLU A 44 4.97 -12.95 -13.16
N PRO A 45 6.29 -13.18 -12.99
CA PRO A 45 7.19 -13.35 -14.13
C PRO A 45 6.76 -14.54 -14.98
N ASP A 46 7.02 -14.46 -16.28
CA ASP A 46 6.91 -15.64 -17.14
C ASP A 46 8.07 -16.59 -16.82
N TYR A 47 7.78 -17.65 -16.09
CA TYR A 47 8.75 -18.67 -15.75
C TYR A 47 8.73 -19.77 -16.82
N ASN A 48 9.89 -20.05 -17.42
CA ASN A 48 10.07 -21.23 -18.30
C ASN A 48 9.65 -22.55 -17.62
N SER A 49 9.72 -22.61 -16.29
CA SER A 49 9.15 -23.65 -15.43
C SER A 49 8.82 -23.05 -14.07
N LYS A 50 7.68 -23.44 -13.47
CA LYS A 50 7.28 -22.92 -12.15
C LYS A 50 8.41 -23.15 -11.12
N PRO A 51 8.88 -22.11 -10.42
CA PRO A 51 9.93 -22.26 -9.42
C PRO A 51 9.42 -23.08 -8.23
N GLU A 52 10.34 -23.75 -7.54
CA GLU A 52 10.06 -24.34 -6.24
C GLU A 52 10.06 -23.24 -5.19
N TYR A 53 8.96 -23.14 -4.45
CA TYR A 53 8.79 -22.16 -3.39
C TYR A 53 9.06 -22.78 -2.02
N THR A 54 9.71 -22.02 -1.16
CA THR A 54 9.79 -22.32 0.27
C THR A 54 8.40 -22.21 0.91
N GLU A 55 8.23 -22.79 2.10
CA GLU A 55 6.98 -22.68 2.86
C GLU A 55 6.59 -21.21 3.14
N PHE A 56 7.59 -20.36 3.36
CA PHE A 56 7.40 -18.92 3.57
C PHE A 56 6.84 -18.23 2.31
N GLU A 57 7.38 -18.54 1.14
CA GLU A 57 6.91 -17.99 -0.14
C GLU A 57 5.51 -18.48 -0.48
N GLU A 58 5.24 -19.78 -0.31
CA GLU A 58 3.91 -20.37 -0.46
C GLU A 58 2.88 -19.71 0.47
N ARG A 59 3.24 -19.44 1.72
CA ARG A 59 2.39 -18.69 2.66
C ARG A 59 2.15 -17.26 2.18
N SER A 60 3.18 -16.59 1.67
CA SER A 60 3.07 -15.21 1.17
C SER A 60 2.15 -15.12 -0.05
N LEU A 61 2.21 -16.09 -0.96
CA LEU A 61 1.31 -16.20 -2.11
C LEU A 61 -0.15 -16.40 -1.66
N ARG A 62 -0.40 -17.29 -0.69
CA ARG A 62 -1.75 -17.46 -0.11
C ARG A 62 -2.27 -16.19 0.56
N GLN A 63 -1.42 -15.45 1.26
CA GLN A 63 -1.80 -14.17 1.86
C GLN A 63 -2.15 -13.13 0.79
N ARG A 64 -1.41 -13.10 -0.32
CA ARG A 64 -1.72 -12.23 -1.46
C ARG A 64 -3.07 -12.58 -2.09
N GLU A 65 -3.32 -13.86 -2.36
CA GLU A 65 -4.61 -14.34 -2.89
C GLU A 65 -5.77 -13.99 -1.95
N HIS A 66 -5.58 -14.18 -0.64
CA HIS A 66 -6.57 -13.80 0.36
C HIS A 66 -6.89 -12.30 0.32
N PHE A 67 -5.86 -11.45 0.20
CA PHE A 67 -6.03 -10.01 0.08
C PHE A 67 -6.81 -9.62 -1.19
N ASP A 68 -6.42 -10.18 -2.34
CA ASP A 68 -7.04 -9.87 -3.63
C ASP A 68 -8.53 -10.29 -3.66
N THR A 69 -8.88 -11.38 -2.97
CA THR A 69 -10.24 -11.92 -2.92
C THR A 69 -11.13 -11.31 -1.83
N ASN A 70 -10.59 -10.98 -0.67
CA ASN A 70 -11.39 -10.59 0.51
C ASN A 70 -11.19 -9.12 0.93
N GLU A 71 -9.99 -8.57 0.76
CA GLU A 71 -9.65 -7.23 1.30
C GLU A 71 -9.74 -6.13 0.24
N PHE A 72 -9.72 -6.47 -1.05
CA PHE A 72 -9.60 -5.51 -2.15
C PHE A 72 -10.84 -4.65 -2.42
N ALA A 73 -11.99 -4.95 -1.82
CA ALA A 73 -13.25 -4.26 -2.08
C ALA A 73 -13.19 -2.75 -1.75
N TYR A 74 -12.42 -2.36 -0.72
CA TYR A 74 -12.25 -0.96 -0.34
C TYR A 74 -11.68 -0.11 -1.48
N TYR A 75 -10.74 -0.70 -2.24
CA TYR A 75 -10.09 -0.06 -3.39
C TYR A 75 -11.07 0.04 -4.55
N LEU A 76 -11.85 -1.01 -4.84
CA LEU A 76 -12.82 -0.99 -5.93
C LEU A 76 -13.85 0.13 -5.77
N VAL A 77 -14.35 0.35 -4.56
CA VAL A 77 -15.30 1.44 -4.26
C VAL A 77 -14.63 2.81 -4.42
N GLN A 78 -13.42 2.98 -3.88
CA GLN A 78 -12.68 4.25 -4.02
C GLN A 78 -12.31 4.56 -5.47
N ASN A 79 -11.95 3.55 -6.26
CA ASN A 79 -11.57 3.71 -7.65
C ASN A 79 -12.78 4.08 -8.54
N THR A 80 -13.95 3.52 -8.26
CA THR A 80 -15.12 3.67 -9.16
C THR A 80 -16.14 4.70 -8.69
N LYS A 81 -16.30 4.92 -7.38
CA LYS A 81 -17.30 5.81 -6.76
C LYS A 81 -16.70 6.70 -5.65
N PRO A 82 -15.56 7.37 -5.87
CA PRO A 82 -14.87 8.12 -4.82
C PRO A 82 -15.74 9.22 -4.20
N ARG A 83 -16.50 9.95 -5.03
CA ARG A 83 -17.37 11.03 -4.54
C ARG A 83 -18.49 10.53 -3.63
N THR A 84 -19.11 9.41 -3.99
CA THR A 84 -20.20 8.83 -3.19
C THR A 84 -19.70 8.38 -1.82
N LEU A 85 -18.56 7.66 -1.79
CA LEU A 85 -17.92 7.25 -0.54
C LEU A 85 -17.46 8.47 0.28
N GLY A 86 -16.86 9.46 -0.37
CA GLY A 86 -16.38 10.68 0.27
C GLY A 86 -17.49 11.48 0.95
N CYS A 87 -18.68 11.59 0.33
CA CYS A 87 -19.84 12.22 0.99
C CYS A 87 -20.24 11.49 2.26
N ALA A 88 -20.30 10.15 2.25
CA ALA A 88 -20.68 9.36 3.41
C ALA A 88 -19.66 9.48 4.56
N MET A 89 -18.35 9.45 4.25
CA MET A 89 -17.28 9.64 5.23
C MET A 89 -17.25 11.06 5.80
N HIS A 90 -17.53 12.07 4.96
CA HIS A 90 -17.57 13.46 5.39
C HIS A 90 -18.73 13.72 6.36
N ASP A 91 -19.90 13.12 6.10
CA ASP A 91 -21.09 13.30 6.93
C ASP A 91 -20.99 12.56 8.28
N SER A 92 -20.29 11.42 8.32
CA SER A 92 -20.19 10.58 9.51
C SER A 92 -18.75 10.29 9.93
N PRO A 93 -18.25 10.89 11.03
CA PRO A 93 -16.92 10.57 11.56
C PRO A 93 -16.81 9.12 12.04
N VAL A 94 -17.93 8.49 12.43
CA VAL A 94 -17.96 7.06 12.78
C VAL A 94 -17.75 6.19 11.56
N ALA A 95 -18.36 6.53 10.41
CA ALA A 95 -18.14 5.82 9.16
C ALA A 95 -16.68 5.95 8.70
N MET A 96 -16.11 7.16 8.79
CA MET A 96 -14.71 7.40 8.46
C MET A 96 -13.78 6.60 9.37
N LEU A 97 -14.02 6.61 10.69
CA LEU A 97 -13.24 5.83 11.64
C LEU A 97 -13.34 4.34 11.35
N ALA A 98 -14.54 3.80 11.14
CA ALA A 98 -14.72 2.37 10.85
C ALA A 98 -13.97 1.96 9.58
N TRP A 99 -14.04 2.75 8.52
CA TRP A 99 -13.36 2.46 7.25
C TRP A 99 -11.83 2.48 7.36
N MET A 100 -11.27 3.41 8.14
CA MET A 100 -9.82 3.48 8.36
C MET A 100 -9.33 2.43 9.36
N ALA A 101 -10.08 2.23 10.45
CA ALA A 101 -9.73 1.29 11.51
C ALA A 101 -9.70 -0.15 11.01
N ASP A 102 -10.63 -0.52 10.13
CA ASP A 102 -10.62 -1.82 9.45
C ASP A 102 -9.23 -2.16 8.91
N LYS A 103 -8.60 -1.25 8.17
CA LYS A 103 -7.28 -1.47 7.57
C LYS A 103 -6.16 -1.45 8.59
N LEU A 104 -6.25 -0.63 9.62
CA LEU A 104 -5.28 -0.66 10.73
C LEU A 104 -5.28 -2.01 11.44
N PHE A 105 -6.46 -2.60 11.66
CA PHE A 105 -6.59 -3.91 12.29
C PHE A 105 -6.16 -5.05 11.38
N THR A 106 -6.55 -5.02 10.10
CA THR A 106 -6.30 -6.16 9.19
C THR A 106 -4.89 -6.15 8.59
N TRP A 107 -4.25 -4.99 8.42
CA TRP A 107 -2.95 -4.89 7.75
C TRP A 107 -1.77 -4.76 8.71
N SER A 108 -2.00 -4.70 10.02
CA SER A 108 -0.94 -4.65 11.03
C SER A 108 -0.79 -5.99 11.76
N ASP A 109 0.43 -6.38 12.09
CA ASP A 109 0.69 -7.64 12.81
C ASP A 109 0.03 -7.71 14.18
N SER A 110 -0.04 -6.58 14.89
CA SER A 110 -0.60 -6.49 16.25
C SER A 110 -0.99 -5.05 16.56
N TYR A 111 -2.05 -4.53 15.94
CA TYR A 111 -2.51 -3.17 16.21
C TYR A 111 -3.06 -3.05 17.65
N PRO A 112 -2.39 -2.32 18.57
CA PRO A 112 -2.85 -2.22 19.95
C PRO A 112 -3.95 -1.16 20.02
N TRP A 113 -5.21 -1.57 19.90
CA TRP A 113 -6.32 -0.66 20.16
C TRP A 113 -6.48 -0.42 21.66
N SER A 114 -6.39 0.84 22.07
CA SER A 114 -6.63 1.27 23.44
C SER A 114 -7.58 2.48 23.42
N PRO A 115 -8.77 2.38 24.04
CA PRO A 115 -9.70 3.51 24.13
C PRO A 115 -9.17 4.64 25.02
N LEU A 116 -8.09 4.40 25.77
CA LEU A 116 -7.56 5.31 26.79
C LEU A 116 -6.51 6.31 26.27
N ARG A 117 -6.15 6.29 24.98
CA ARG A 117 -5.16 7.23 24.38
C ARG A 117 -5.76 8.48 23.73
N LEU A 118 -7.07 8.70 23.88
CA LEU A 118 -7.77 9.88 23.35
C LEU A 118 -8.08 10.95 24.42
N ASN A 119 -7.40 10.90 25.57
CA ASN A 119 -7.42 11.94 26.61
C ASN A 119 -6.13 12.77 26.58
#